data_AF-A0A920KPA8-F1
#
_entry.id   AF-A0A920KPA8-F1
#
_cell.length_a   1.000
_cell.length_b   1.000
_cell.length_c   1.000
_cell.angle_alpha   90.00
_cell.angle_beta   90.00
_cell.angle_gamma   90.00
#
_symmetry.space_group_name_H-M   'P 1'
#
loop_
_entity.id
_entity.type
_entity.pdbx_description
1 polymer ?
#
loop_
_entity_poly.entity_id
_entity_poly.type
_entity_poly.pdbx_seq_one_letter_code
_entity_poly.pdbx_strand_id
1 'polypeptide(L)'
;MFIEPNVDVYEGQIMGLHSRGNDLVVNPTKGKQLTNVRASGSDEAVILTPPVLHSLEQALEFIDEDELVEVTPKSIRLRKKLLLEHERKRASRQAAESPPARGQTKRFTMGSVNRRPYLHGEFVEPSALWKSSSACLCKEPSALLSISMWGILSSR
;
A
#
# COMPACT_ATOMS: atom_id res chain seq x y z
N MET A 1 10.99 22.09 -6.05
CA MET A 1 10.14 22.73 -5.01
C MET A 1 9.02 23.45 -5.73
N PHE A 2 7.82 23.51 -5.18
CA PHE A 2 6.63 24.09 -5.83
C PHE A 2 6.16 25.41 -5.21
N ILE A 3 6.61 25.69 -3.99
CA ILE A 3 6.24 26.88 -3.23
C ILE A 3 7.36 27.91 -3.26
N GLU A 4 6.98 29.18 -3.33
CA GLU A 4 7.88 30.31 -3.13
C GLU A 4 8.25 30.46 -1.65
N PRO A 5 9.40 31.10 -1.35
CA PRO A 5 9.73 31.46 0.02
C PRO A 5 8.67 32.39 0.61
N ASN A 6 8.41 32.24 1.92
CA ASN A 6 7.43 33.05 2.68
C ASN A 6 5.96 32.84 2.28
N VAL A 7 5.61 31.72 1.64
CA VAL A 7 4.21 31.35 1.38
C VAL A 7 3.60 30.62 2.57
N ASP A 8 2.36 30.97 2.90
CA ASP A 8 1.57 30.28 3.92
C ASP A 8 1.20 28.85 3.50
N VAL A 9 1.60 27.92 4.36
CA VAL A 9 1.45 26.48 4.17
C VAL A 9 0.58 25.88 5.26
N TYR A 10 -0.23 24.88 4.89
CA TYR A 10 -1.06 24.13 5.83
C TYR A 10 -0.65 22.65 5.87
N GLU A 11 -1.11 21.94 6.89
CA GLU A 11 -0.78 20.53 7.08
C GLU A 11 -1.35 19.67 5.95
N GLY A 12 -0.49 18.83 5.37
CA GLY A 12 -0.84 17.94 4.27
C GLY A 12 -0.82 18.57 2.88
N GLN A 13 -0.40 19.84 2.76
CA GLN A 13 -0.06 20.46 1.49
C GLN A 13 1.24 19.86 0.92
N ILE A 14 1.26 19.61 -0.39
CA ILE A 14 2.41 19.10 -1.13
C ILE A 14 3.29 20.28 -1.54
N MET A 15 4.58 20.23 -1.20
CA MET A 15 5.52 21.36 -1.36
C MET A 15 6.58 21.12 -2.44
N GLY A 16 6.67 19.89 -2.95
CA GLY A 16 7.65 19.53 -3.96
C GLY A 16 7.73 18.03 -4.18
N LEU A 17 8.48 17.68 -5.22
CA LEU A 17 8.85 16.31 -5.54
C LEU A 17 9.98 15.81 -4.67
N HIS A 18 9.84 14.59 -4.18
CA HIS A 18 10.98 13.86 -3.63
C HIS A 18 11.76 13.20 -4.76
N SER A 19 13.08 13.15 -4.64
CA SER A 19 13.95 12.47 -5.62
C SER A 19 13.86 10.95 -5.55
N ARG A 20 13.28 10.42 -4.48
CA ARG A 20 13.01 8.99 -4.29
C ARG A 20 11.50 8.77 -4.32
N GLY A 21 11.05 7.57 -4.69
CA GLY A 21 9.64 7.20 -4.77
C GLY A 21 8.95 6.97 -3.42
N ASN A 22 9.40 7.62 -2.35
CA ASN A 22 8.77 7.54 -1.04
C ASN A 22 8.33 8.93 -0.57
N ASP A 23 7.14 9.01 0.04
CA ASP A 23 6.66 10.27 0.59
C ASP A 23 7.43 10.64 1.86
N LEU A 24 7.72 11.93 2.03
CA LEU A 24 8.40 12.46 3.20
C LEU A 24 7.61 13.64 3.78
N VAL A 25 7.24 13.52 5.05
CA VAL A 25 6.65 14.63 5.80
C VAL A 25 7.77 15.52 6.33
N VAL A 26 7.75 16.77 5.90
CA VAL A 26 8.73 17.78 6.28
C VAL A 26 8.04 18.97 6.93
N ASN A 27 8.77 19.68 7.80
CA ASN A 27 8.34 20.97 8.30
C ASN A 27 9.05 22.07 7.49
N PRO A 28 8.33 22.89 6.69
CA PRO A 28 8.94 23.97 5.92
C PRO A 28 9.20 25.25 6.73
N THR A 29 8.50 25.45 7.86
CA THR A 29 8.58 26.70 8.63
C THR A 29 9.79 26.74 9.56
N LYS A 30 10.22 25.57 10.03
CA LYS A 30 11.33 25.44 10.97
C LYS A 30 12.49 24.76 10.27
N GLY A 31 13.62 25.47 10.20
CA GLY A 31 14.88 24.90 9.74
C GLY A 31 15.27 23.72 10.61
N LYS A 32 15.67 22.61 9.97
CA LYS A 32 16.32 21.52 10.68
C LYS A 32 17.72 22.01 11.08
N GLN A 33 18.03 21.96 12.37
CA GLN A 33 19.37 22.29 12.82
C GLN A 33 20.37 21.30 12.22
N LEU A 34 21.28 21.80 11.39
CA LEU A 34 22.33 21.03 10.73
C LEU A 34 23.52 20.83 11.68
N THR A 35 23.29 20.24 12.86
CA THR A 35 24.38 19.95 13.81
C THR A 35 25.29 18.81 13.35
N ASN A 36 24.95 18.15 12.23
CA ASN A 36 25.71 17.04 11.64
C ASN A 36 26.77 17.49 10.62
N VAL A 37 27.03 18.79 10.48
CA VAL A 37 28.17 19.30 9.71
C VAL A 37 29.38 19.31 10.64
N ARG A 38 30.29 18.36 10.48
CA ARG A 38 31.60 18.37 11.16
C ARG A 38 32.33 19.62 10.68
N ALA A 39 32.50 20.60 11.57
CA ALA A 39 32.96 21.94 11.28
C ALA A 39 34.16 21.97 10.31
N SER A 40 33.95 22.54 9.13
CA SER A 40 35.03 23.09 8.30
C SER A 40 34.48 24.20 7.40
N GLY A 41 34.27 25.38 7.99
CA GLY A 41 34.27 26.64 7.25
C GLY A 41 32.92 27.20 6.81
N SER A 42 32.67 28.43 7.31
CA SER A 42 31.82 29.49 6.73
C SER A 42 30.30 29.32 6.67
N ASP A 43 29.62 30.38 7.13
CA ASP A 43 28.18 30.61 7.05
C ASP A 43 27.79 30.83 5.58
N GLU A 44 27.28 29.78 4.93
CA GLU A 44 26.83 29.84 3.54
C GLU A 44 25.45 30.51 3.48
N ALA A 45 25.36 31.65 2.81
CA ALA A 45 24.06 32.25 2.49
C ALA A 45 23.23 31.25 1.66
N VAL A 46 22.10 30.80 2.22
CA VAL A 46 21.25 29.80 1.57
C VAL A 46 20.56 30.41 0.35
N ILE A 47 21.05 30.08 -0.84
CA ILE A 47 20.39 30.43 -2.10
C ILE A 47 19.32 29.38 -2.39
N LEU A 48 18.06 29.81 -2.44
CA LEU A 48 16.95 28.93 -2.78
C LEU A 48 16.80 28.84 -4.30
N THR A 49 16.68 27.61 -4.82
CA THR A 49 16.33 27.37 -6.23
C THR A 49 14.90 27.87 -6.49
N PRO A 50 14.63 28.55 -7.62
CA PRO A 50 13.30 28.99 -7.95
C PRO A 50 12.31 27.80 -8.03
N PRO A 51 11.06 27.98 -7.56
CA PRO A 51 10.08 26.91 -7.60
C PRO A 51 9.54 26.68 -9.00
N VAL A 52 9.10 25.44 -9.25
CA VAL A 52 8.36 25.07 -10.46
C VAL A 52 6.89 25.33 -10.21
N LEU A 53 6.30 26.26 -10.97
CA LEU A 53 4.88 26.57 -10.92
C LEU A 53 4.13 25.69 -11.91
N HIS A 54 3.12 24.97 -11.43
CA HIS A 54 2.29 24.11 -12.27
C HIS A 54 1.08 24.86 -12.82
N SER A 55 0.78 24.63 -14.10
CA SER A 55 -0.55 24.94 -14.64
C SER A 55 -1.59 23.96 -14.11
N LEU A 56 -2.88 24.27 -14.27
CA LEU A 56 -3.97 23.38 -13.84
C LEU A 56 -3.88 22.00 -14.50
N GLU A 57 -3.56 21.97 -15.79
CA GLU A 57 -3.44 20.74 -16.57
C GLU A 57 -2.27 19.89 -16.07
N GLN A 58 -1.11 20.50 -15.84
CA GLN A 58 0.05 19.82 -15.27
C GLN A 58 -0.23 19.29 -13.86
N ALA A 59 -0.97 20.05 -13.05
CA ALA A 59 -1.37 19.62 -11.71
C ALA A 59 -2.29 18.40 -11.76
N LEU A 60 -3.20 18.33 -12.74
CA LEU A 60 -4.11 17.19 -12.91
C LEU A 60 -3.40 15.93 -13.43
N GLU A 61 -2.37 16.09 -14.27
CA GLU A 61 -1.53 14.96 -14.70
C GLU A 61 -0.65 14.42 -13.56
N PHE A 62 -0.29 15.29 -12.61
CA PHE A 62 0.65 14.97 -11.55
C PHE A 62 0.05 14.18 -10.38
N ILE A 63 -1.24 14.36 -10.06
CA ILE A 63 -1.85 13.82 -8.84
C ILE A 63 -2.08 12.30 -8.87
N ASP A 64 -1.87 11.66 -7.71
CA ASP A 64 -2.26 10.27 -7.45
C ASP A 64 -3.68 10.15 -6.81
N GLU A 65 -4.16 8.91 -6.62
CA GLU A 65 -5.50 8.62 -6.06
C GLU A 65 -5.71 9.11 -4.62
N ASP A 66 -4.64 9.28 -3.84
CA ASP A 66 -4.66 9.79 -2.47
C ASP A 66 -4.43 11.31 -2.39
N GLU A 67 -4.39 11.99 -3.53
CA GLU A 67 -4.11 13.42 -3.66
C GLU A 67 -5.28 14.18 -4.28
N LEU A 68 -5.32 15.49 -4.03
CA LEU A 68 -6.36 16.39 -4.51
C LEU A 68 -5.74 17.72 -4.93
N VAL A 69 -6.28 18.31 -6.00
CA VAL A 69 -5.97 19.68 -6.40
C VAL A 69 -7.00 20.62 -5.78
N GLU A 70 -6.53 21.54 -4.95
CA GLU A 70 -7.34 22.65 -4.43
C GLU A 70 -7.23 23.83 -5.39
N VAL A 71 -8.34 24.16 -6.04
CA VAL A 71 -8.42 25.25 -7.01
C VAL A 71 -9.15 26.43 -6.38
N THR A 72 -8.44 27.55 -6.30
CA THR A 72 -9.03 28.86 -5.99
C THR A 72 -8.79 29.78 -7.19
N PRO A 73 -9.60 30.83 -7.40
CA PRO A 73 -9.41 31.74 -8.54
C PRO A 73 -8.03 32.41 -8.60
N LYS A 74 -7.33 32.48 -7.46
CA LYS A 74 -6.02 33.12 -7.32
C LYS A 74 -4.86 32.13 -7.24
N SER A 75 -5.11 30.86 -6.90
CA SER A 75 -4.04 29.89 -6.67
C SER A 75 -4.48 28.45 -6.87
N ILE A 76 -3.56 27.64 -7.37
CA ILE A 76 -3.70 26.19 -7.50
C ILE A 76 -2.74 25.57 -6.48
N ARG A 77 -3.26 24.70 -5.62
CA ARG A 77 -2.46 24.03 -4.58
C ARG A 77 -2.67 22.52 -4.66
N LEU A 78 -1.61 21.78 -4.37
CA LEU A 78 -1.62 20.33 -4.28
C LEU A 78 -1.67 19.91 -2.82
N ARG A 79 -2.53 18.95 -2.48
CA ARG A 79 -2.68 18.44 -1.11
C ARG A 79 -2.99 16.94 -1.12
N LYS A 80 -2.64 16.26 -0.03
CA LYS A 80 -3.15 14.91 0.20
C LYS A 80 -4.61 14.95 0.66
N LYS A 81 -5.35 13.88 0.39
CA LYS A 81 -6.74 13.68 0.83
C LYS A 81 -6.83 13.62 2.35
N LEU A 82 -5.92 12.87 2.98
CA LEU A 82 -5.76 12.82 4.43
C LEU A 82 -4.67 13.82 4.83
N LEU A 83 -5.06 14.82 5.63
CA LEU A 83 -4.16 15.91 5.99
C LEU A 83 -3.12 15.43 7.00
N LEU A 84 -3.58 14.73 8.04
CA LEU A 84 -2.75 14.33 9.16
C LEU A 84 -1.97 13.05 8.83
N GLU A 85 -0.71 13.02 9.20
CA GLU A 85 0.18 11.89 8.89
C GLU A 85 -0.26 10.57 9.53
N HIS A 86 -0.81 10.62 10.75
CA HIS A 86 -1.26 9.42 11.44
C HIS A 86 -2.50 8.81 10.78
N GLU A 87 -3.35 9.63 10.15
CA GLU A 87 -4.51 9.16 9.40
C GLU A 87 -4.07 8.41 8.14
N ARG A 88 -3.03 8.88 7.46
CA ARG A 88 -2.45 8.19 6.29
C ARG A 88 -1.92 6.81 6.64
N LYS A 89 -1.15 6.71 7.72
CA LYS A 89 -0.63 5.43 8.23
C LYS A 89 -1.75 4.47 8.64
N ARG A 90 -2.86 4.99 9.14
CA ARG A 90 -4.03 4.18 9.50
C ARG A 90 -4.76 3.70 8.24
N ALA A 91 -4.96 4.57 7.27
CA ALA A 91 -5.62 4.24 6.01
C ALA A 91 -4.85 3.19 5.21
N SER A 92 -3.52 3.30 5.12
CA SER A 92 -2.69 2.30 4.44
C SER A 92 -2.76 0.92 5.11
N ARG A 93 -2.80 0.88 6.45
CA ARG A 93 -3.01 -0.39 7.19
C ARG A 93 -4.42 -0.95 7.00
N GLN A 94 -5.45 -0.11 7.02
CA GLN A 94 -6.83 -0.56 6.82
C GLN A 94 -7.07 -1.10 5.41
N ALA A 95 -6.47 -0.49 4.39
CA ALA A 95 -6.50 -0.98 3.02
C ALA A 95 -5.84 -2.37 2.90
N ALA A 96 -4.75 -2.61 3.65
CA ALA A 96 -4.09 -3.91 3.69
C ALA A 96 -4.89 -4.98 4.45
N GLU A 97 -5.59 -4.60 5.53
CA GLU A 97 -6.36 -5.52 6.38
C GLU A 97 -7.73 -5.89 5.79
N SER A 98 -8.32 -5.03 4.95
CA SER A 98 -9.62 -5.34 4.36
C SER A 98 -9.48 -6.58 3.47
N PRO A 99 -10.17 -7.69 3.79
CA PRO A 99 -10.12 -8.88 2.94
C PRO A 99 -10.66 -8.49 1.55
N PRO A 100 -10.05 -8.98 0.45
CA PRO A 100 -10.51 -8.66 -0.90
C PRO A 100 -12.00 -8.95 -0.95
N ALA A 101 -12.79 -7.97 -1.40
CA ALA A 101 -14.24 -8.05 -1.47
C ALA A 101 -14.62 -9.41 -2.05
N ARG A 102 -15.21 -10.25 -1.19
CA ARG A 102 -15.56 -11.63 -1.50
C ARG A 102 -16.60 -11.57 -2.62
N GLY A 103 -16.12 -11.68 -3.85
CA GLY A 103 -16.95 -11.72 -5.04
C GLY A 103 -17.92 -12.89 -4.93
N GLN A 104 -19.17 -12.53 -4.67
CA GLN A 104 -20.41 -13.19 -5.08
C GLN A 104 -20.39 -14.73 -5.03
N THR A 105 -21.13 -15.26 -4.05
CA THR A 105 -21.69 -16.61 -4.08
C THR A 105 -22.05 -17.02 -5.51
N LYS A 106 -21.37 -18.03 -6.07
CA LYS A 106 -21.87 -18.75 -7.23
C LYS A 106 -23.26 -19.25 -6.87
N ARG A 107 -24.30 -18.55 -7.34
CA ARG A 107 -25.68 -18.99 -7.28
C ARG A 107 -25.78 -20.21 -8.20
N PHE A 108 -25.45 -21.38 -7.69
CA PHE A 108 -25.89 -22.64 -8.28
C PHE A 108 -27.40 -22.69 -8.06
N THR A 109 -28.16 -22.38 -9.11
CA THR A 109 -29.59 -22.65 -9.11
C THR A 109 -29.80 -24.16 -8.92
N MET A 110 -30.64 -24.52 -7.94
CA MET A 110 -31.14 -25.88 -7.79
C MET A 110 -31.95 -26.25 -9.03
N GLY A 111 -31.39 -27.07 -9.91
CA GLY A 111 -32.16 -27.83 -10.89
C GLY A 111 -32.89 -28.96 -10.19
N SER A 112 -34.11 -28.70 -9.72
CA SER A 112 -35.03 -29.71 -9.20
C SER A 112 -35.45 -30.71 -10.29
N VAL A 113 -34.87 -31.90 -10.24
CA VAL A 113 -35.51 -33.24 -10.24
C VAL A 113 -36.67 -33.58 -11.22
N ASN A 114 -36.41 -34.64 -12.02
CA ASN A 114 -37.28 -35.69 -12.61
C ASN A 114 -38.28 -35.41 -13.75
N ARG A 115 -38.09 -36.14 -14.88
CA ARG A 115 -39.00 -37.22 -15.36
C ARG A 115 -38.21 -38.31 -16.13
N ARG A 116 -38.58 -39.56 -15.90
CA ARG A 116 -38.07 -40.85 -16.44
C ARG A 116 -38.53 -41.09 -17.92
N PRO A 117 -38.49 -42.33 -18.47
CA PRO A 117 -37.35 -43.09 -19.01
C PRO A 117 -37.61 -43.55 -20.49
N TYR A 118 -36.60 -43.88 -21.28
CA TYR A 118 -36.81 -44.76 -22.45
C TYR A 118 -35.64 -45.74 -22.63
N LEU A 119 -36.04 -47.00 -22.80
CA LEU A 119 -35.25 -48.22 -22.98
C LEU A 119 -34.67 -48.32 -24.39
N HIS A 120 -33.81 -49.34 -24.57
CA HIS A 120 -33.17 -49.87 -25.79
C HIS A 120 -31.80 -49.22 -26.08
N GLY A 121 -30.69 -49.89 -25.78
CA GLY A 121 -30.01 -50.88 -26.64
C GLY A 121 -29.06 -50.09 -27.58
N GLU A 122 -27.76 -50.28 -27.66
CA GLU A 122 -26.94 -51.48 -27.68
C GLU A 122 -25.51 -51.19 -27.16
N PHE A 123 -24.86 -52.28 -26.79
CA PHE A 123 -23.54 -52.41 -26.20
C PHE A 123 -22.47 -52.46 -27.29
N VAL A 124 -21.48 -51.54 -27.25
CA VAL A 124 -20.20 -51.68 -27.98
C VAL A 124 -19.07 -51.08 -27.14
N GLU A 125 -18.19 -51.94 -26.60
CA GLU A 125 -16.84 -51.55 -26.16
C GLU A 125 -15.91 -51.45 -27.40
N PRO A 126 -14.84 -50.62 -27.39
CA PRO A 126 -13.56 -51.12 -26.89
C PRO A 126 -12.64 -50.09 -26.20
N SER A 127 -12.00 -50.56 -25.12
CA SER A 127 -10.60 -50.34 -24.72
C SER A 127 -9.82 -49.11 -25.23
N ALA A 128 -9.53 -48.17 -24.33
CA ALA A 128 -8.23 -47.48 -24.22
C ALA A 128 -8.15 -46.80 -22.82
N LEU A 129 -7.36 -47.33 -21.89
CA LEU A 129 -5.98 -46.90 -21.61
C LEU A 129 -5.84 -45.38 -21.34
N TRP A 130 -5.86 -44.95 -20.07
CA TRP A 130 -4.67 -44.55 -19.32
C TRP A 130 -5.01 -44.08 -17.88
N LYS A 131 -4.76 -44.99 -16.93
CA LYS A 131 -4.20 -44.85 -15.57
C LYS A 131 -4.45 -43.57 -14.73
N SER A 132 -5.18 -43.79 -13.62
CA SER A 132 -4.84 -43.47 -12.22
C SER A 132 -4.05 -42.18 -11.94
N SER A 133 -4.64 -41.19 -11.27
CA SER A 133 -4.68 -41.10 -9.80
C SER A 133 -3.33 -41.34 -9.14
N SER A 134 -2.70 -40.26 -8.67
CA SER A 134 -1.89 -40.33 -7.46
C SER A 134 -2.18 -39.11 -6.60
N ALA A 135 -2.61 -39.41 -5.39
CA ALA A 135 -3.10 -38.50 -4.38
C ALA A 135 -1.96 -37.67 -3.78
N CYS A 136 -2.19 -36.36 -3.63
CA CYS A 136 -1.36 -35.50 -2.79
C CYS A 136 -1.88 -35.61 -1.35
N LEU A 137 -1.22 -36.45 -0.55
CA LEU A 137 -1.47 -36.61 0.87
C LEU A 137 -0.81 -35.46 1.65
N CYS A 138 -1.64 -34.65 2.29
CA CYS A 138 -1.26 -33.74 3.37
C CYS A 138 -0.83 -34.54 4.60
N LYS A 139 0.33 -34.22 5.18
CA LYS A 139 0.74 -34.64 6.53
C LYS A 139 1.42 -33.47 7.27
N GLU A 140 0.72 -32.95 8.26
CA GLU A 140 1.26 -32.53 9.57
C GLU A 140 0.73 -33.56 10.61
N PRO A 141 1.07 -33.54 11.93
CA PRO A 141 2.13 -32.86 12.68
C PRO A 141 2.91 -33.82 13.64
N SER A 142 4.00 -33.35 14.27
CA SER A 142 4.46 -33.74 15.64
C SER A 142 5.78 -32.99 15.93
N ALA A 143 5.84 -32.06 16.89
CA ALA A 143 5.91 -32.23 18.34
C ALA A 143 7.35 -32.42 18.88
N LEU A 144 7.69 -31.58 19.86
CA LEU A 144 8.73 -31.71 20.90
C LEU A 144 10.19 -31.41 20.51
N LEU A 145 10.69 -30.27 21.01
CA LEU A 145 11.88 -30.26 21.88
C LEU A 145 11.99 -28.95 22.66
N SER A 146 11.59 -29.06 23.92
CA SER A 146 11.99 -28.24 25.05
C SER A 146 13.52 -28.29 25.26
N ILE A 147 14.18 -27.15 25.45
CA ILE A 147 15.22 -26.96 26.48
C ILE A 147 15.13 -25.51 26.95
N SER A 148 14.49 -25.36 28.11
CA SER A 148 14.63 -24.26 29.04
C SER A 148 16.00 -24.35 29.71
N MET A 149 16.84 -23.33 29.54
CA MET A 149 18.06 -23.14 30.34
C MET A 149 17.87 -21.88 31.21
N TRP A 150 17.31 -22.11 32.40
CA TRP A 150 17.20 -21.14 33.48
C TRP A 150 17.83 -21.77 34.73
N GLY A 151 18.83 -21.08 35.29
CA GLY A 151 19.47 -21.34 36.58
C GLY A 151 21.00 -21.41 36.47
N ILE A 152 21.83 -20.87 37.37
CA ILE A 152 21.66 -20.37 38.74
C ILE A 152 23.00 -19.68 39.17
N LEU A 153 22.94 -18.77 40.18
CA LEU A 153 24.01 -18.22 41.06
C LEU A 153 24.92 -17.10 40.48
N SER A 154 25.26 -16.02 41.19
CA SER A 154 25.36 -15.82 42.65
C SER A 154 25.30 -14.34 43.04
N SER A 155 24.65 -14.04 44.18
CA SER A 155 24.90 -12.85 44.98
C SER A 155 26.13 -13.06 45.86
N ARG A 156 27.15 -12.22 45.73
CA ARG A 156 27.98 -11.67 46.81
C ARG A 156 28.93 -10.64 46.23
#